data_AF-A0A940Y833-F1
#
_entry.id   AF-A0A940Y833-F1
#
_cell.length_a   1.000
_cell.length_b   1.000
_cell.length_c   1.000
_cell.angle_alpha   90.00
_cell.angle_beta   90.00
_cell.angle_gamma   90.00
#
_symmetry.space_group_name_H-M   'P 1'
#
loop_
_entity.id
_entity.type
_entity.pdbx_description
1 polymer ?
#
loop_
_entity_poly.entity_id
_entity_poly.type
_entity_poly.pdbx_seq_one_letter_code
_entity_poly.pdbx_strand_id
1 'polypeptide(L)' 'MQRTTAPSHEGHRMTRCGGAVAGEALAGTQVVQDRVAGLRGIALGAGSGMLRLSASGTAVVTE' A
#
# COMPACT_ATOMS: atom_id res chain seq x y z
N MET A 1 4.95 15.86 -0.66
CA MET A 1 5.28 14.42 -0.58
C MET A 1 4.24 13.66 -1.41
N GLN A 2 4.51 13.42 -2.70
CA GLN A 2 3.60 12.66 -3.58
C GLN A 2 4.07 11.20 -3.70
N ARG A 3 3.18 10.25 -3.42
CA ARG A 3 3.42 8.81 -3.63
C ARG A 3 2.79 8.40 -4.96
N THR A 4 3.62 8.12 -5.95
CA THR A 4 3.20 7.53 -7.24
C THR A 4 3.70 6.09 -7.30
N THR A 5 2.87 5.18 -7.81
CA THR A 5 3.22 3.77 -8.09
C THR A 5 3.70 3.59 -9.54
N ALA A 6 3.66 4.64 -10.36
CA ALA A 6 4.25 4.63 -11.69
C ALA A 6 5.77 4.89 -11.59
N PRO A 7 6.60 4.11 -12.30
CA PRO A 7 8.05 4.27 -12.27
C PRO A 7 8.53 5.53 -13.00
N SER A 8 7.64 6.38 -13.54
CA SER A 8 7.92 7.70 -14.09
C SER A 8 6.85 8.69 -13.66
N HIS A 9 7.27 9.81 -13.09
CA HIS A 9 6.45 11.01 -13.01
C HIS A 9 6.62 11.71 -14.36
N GLU A 10 5.60 11.62 -15.21
CA GLU A 10 5.61 12.20 -16.57
C GLU A 10 6.01 13.69 -16.50
N GLY A 11 7.17 14.04 -17.05
CA GLY A 11 7.67 15.41 -17.13
C GLY A 11 8.79 15.85 -16.16
N HIS A 12 9.15 15.09 -15.12
CA HIS A 12 10.24 15.46 -14.19
C HIS A 12 11.47 14.56 -14.32
N ARG A 13 12.65 15.17 -14.53
CA ARG A 13 13.93 14.45 -14.69
C ARG A 13 14.31 13.80 -13.36
N MET A 14 14.47 12.48 -13.34
CA MET A 14 14.93 11.75 -12.15
C MET A 14 16.40 12.04 -11.86
N THR A 15 16.69 12.83 -10.83
CA THR A 15 18.07 13.21 -10.48
C THR A 15 18.77 12.11 -9.70
N ARG A 16 18.04 11.28 -8.93
CA ARG A 16 18.60 10.12 -8.22
C ARG A 16 17.54 9.07 -7.86
N CYS A 17 17.81 7.80 -8.17
CA CYS A 17 17.08 6.66 -7.61
C CYS A 17 17.55 6.41 -6.18
N GLY A 18 16.69 6.67 -5.19
CA GLY A 18 16.96 6.55 -3.75
C GLY A 18 16.95 5.12 -3.20
N GLY A 19 16.90 4.11 -4.06
CA GLY A 19 16.92 2.69 -3.66
C GLY A 19 15.53 2.09 -3.43
N ALA A 20 15.51 0.78 -3.16
CA ALA A 20 14.31 0.02 -2.85
C ALA A 20 13.86 0.29 -1.41
N VAL A 21 12.58 0.59 -1.24
CA VAL A 21 11.93 0.80 0.06
C VAL A 21 10.89 -0.30 0.24
N ALA A 22 11.11 -1.14 1.25
CA ALA A 22 10.14 -2.16 1.68
C ALA A 22 9.45 -1.69 2.97
N GLY A 23 8.14 -1.91 3.06
CA GLY A 23 7.34 -1.67 4.25
C GLY A 23 6.39 -2.83 4.49
N GLU A 24 6.50 -3.46 5.65
CA GLU A 24 5.55 -4.49 6.11
C GLU A 24 4.59 -3.88 7.14
N ALA A 25 3.31 -4.27 7.05
CA ALA A 25 2.29 -3.88 8.00
C ALA A 25 1.47 -5.10 8.43
N LEU A 26 1.25 -5.23 9.75
CA LEU A 26 0.34 -6.21 10.33
C LEU A 26 -0.95 -5.50 10.71
N ALA A 27 -2.08 -5.95 10.15
CA ALA A 27 -3.39 -5.41 10.43
C ALA A 27 -4.32 -6.52 10.92
N GLY A 28 -5.10 -6.26 11.96
CA GLY A 28 -6.13 -7.20 12.40
C GLY A 28 -7.22 -7.38 11.33
N THR A 29 -7.78 -8.59 11.22
CA THR A 29 -8.90 -8.87 10.30
C THR A 29 -10.12 -7.99 10.57
N GLN A 30 -10.25 -7.40 11.76
CA GLN A 30 -11.30 -6.43 12.09
C GLN A 30 -11.21 -5.15 11.25
N VAL A 31 -10.00 -4.66 10.94
CA VAL A 31 -9.80 -3.49 10.06
C VAL A 31 -10.23 -3.81 8.63
N VAL A 32 -10.02 -5.06 8.19
CA VAL A 32 -10.51 -5.52 6.89
C VAL A 32 -12.02 -5.56 6.91
N GLN A 33 -12.63 -6.24 7.90
CA GLN A 33 -14.08 -6.36 8.04
C GLN A 33 -14.79 -5.00 8.01
N ASP A 34 -14.29 -4.02 8.74
CA ASP A 34 -14.85 -2.66 8.78
C ASP A 34 -14.83 -1.98 7.39
N ARG A 35 -13.76 -2.15 6.62
CA ARG A 35 -13.63 -1.56 5.27
C ARG A 35 -14.56 -2.19 4.23
N VAL A 36 -14.90 -3.46 4.37
CA VAL A 36 -15.78 -4.19 3.43
C VAL A 36 -17.23 -4.31 3.92
N ALA A 37 -17.53 -3.91 5.16
CA ALA A 37 -18.90 -3.89 5.71
C ALA A 37 -19.88 -3.00 4.92
N GLY A 38 -19.37 -2.00 4.19
CA GLY A 38 -20.17 -1.14 3.31
C GLY A 38 -20.49 -1.74 1.93
N LEU A 39 -19.83 -2.84 1.53
CA LEU A 39 -20.06 -3.48 0.24
C LEU A 39 -21.14 -4.56 0.38
N ARG A 40 -22.31 -4.30 -0.21
CA ARG A 40 -23.44 -5.24 -0.22
C ARG A 40 -23.05 -6.52 -0.97
N GLY A 41 -23.26 -7.67 -0.34
CA GLY A 41 -23.01 -8.99 -0.92
C GLY A 41 -21.67 -9.63 -0.55
N ILE A 42 -20.83 -8.96 0.26
CA ILE A 42 -19.57 -9.53 0.74
C ILE A 42 -19.77 -10.10 2.15
N ALA A 43 -19.69 -11.42 2.27
CA ALA A 43 -19.63 -12.11 3.56
C ALA A 43 -18.17 -12.39 3.91
N LEU A 44 -17.69 -11.81 5.01
CA LEU A 44 -16.40 -12.17 5.60
C LEU A 44 -16.66 -13.11 6.79
N GLY A 45 -15.87 -14.17 6.90
CA GLY A 45 -15.97 -15.09 8.04
C GLY A 45 -15.72 -14.37 9.36
N ALA A 46 -16.44 -14.77 10.41
CA ALA A 46 -16.32 -14.20 11.76
C ALA A 46 -15.08 -14.72 12.50
N GLY A 47 -13.89 -14.49 11.93
CA GLY A 47 -12.61 -14.92 12.47
C GLY A 47 -11.75 -13.76 12.95
N SER A 48 -11.22 -13.87 14.17
CA SER A 48 -10.13 -13.03 14.67
C SER A 48 -8.80 -13.56 14.14
N GLY A 49 -8.15 -12.81 13.25
CA GLY A 49 -6.87 -13.17 12.65
C GLY A 49 -6.01 -11.94 12.39
N MET A 50 -4.77 -12.16 11.98
CA MET A 50 -3.86 -11.11 11.52
C MET A 50 -3.63 -11.24 10.02
N LEU A 51 -3.76 -10.12 9.33
CA LEU A 51 -3.39 -9.96 7.93
C LEU A 51 -2.00 -9.31 7.86
N ARG A 52 -1.06 -9.96 7.17
CA ARG A 52 0.24 -9.36 6.84
C ARG A 52 0.19 -8.75 5.45
N LEU A 53 0.56 -7.49 5.36
CA LEU A 53 0.65 -6.71 4.14
C LEU A 53 2.12 -6.40 3.89
N SER A 54 2.62 -6.67 2.68
CA SER A 54 3.96 -6.28 2.26
C SER A 54 3.84 -5.33 1.07
N ALA A 55 4.47 -4.17 1.17
CA ALA A 55 4.56 -3.20 0.11
C ALA A 55 6.03 -2.97 -0.25
N SER A 56 6.33 -2.97 -1.54
CA SER A 56 7.66 -2.65 -2.07
C SER A 56 7.51 -1.52 -3.09
N GLY A 57 8.36 -0.52 -2.99
CA GLY A 57 8.44 0.59 -3.94
C GLY A 57 9.88 1.07 -4.09
N THR A 58 10.15 1.88 -5.11
CA THR A 58 11.43 2.55 -5.28
C THR A 58 11.28 4.01 -4.87
N ALA A 59 12.16 4.50 -4.01
CA ALA A 59 12.19 5.93 -3.70
C ALA A 59 12.80 6.67 -4.89
N VAL A 60 12.03 7.58 -5.48
CA VAL A 60 12.52 8.46 -6.54
C VAL A 60 12.54 9.88 -5.99
N VAL A 61 13.70 10.53 -6.03
CA VAL A 61 13.82 11.95 -5.67
C VAL A 61 13.62 12.76 -6.94
N THR A 62 12.57 13.58 -6.95
CA THR A 62 12.28 14.56 -8.00
C THR A 62 12.59 15.96 -7.44
N GLU A 63 13.42 16.73 -8.14
CA GLU A 63 13.66 18.15 -7.84
C GLU A 63 12.67 19.06 -8.58
#